data_AF-A0A940P5F3-F1
#
_entry.id   AF-A0A940P5F3-F1
#
_cell.length_a   1.000
_cell.length_b   1.000
_cell.length_c   1.000
_cell.angle_alpha   90.00
_cell.angle_beta   90.00
_cell.angle_gamma   90.00
#
_symmetry.space_group_name_H-M   'P 1'
#
loop_
_entity.id
_entity.type
_entity.pdbx_description
1 polymer ?
#
loop_
_entity_poly.entity_id
_entity_poly.type
_entity_poly.pdbx_seq_one_letter_code
_entity_poly.pdbx_strand_id
1 'polypeptide(L)'
;MNLGQLLLRQGVLDEDQLAHAMAEHKRTGLMLSKILVRLGMVGEETLTNILGSQMQSSTKMRIGEMLLAQGYINQEQLDKALETQKTSGKRLGRTLVDLGYMPEERLIEILSRQFEVPYVKLDNFNIDPNAYNYLPEDMCKQYKVVPLFVQKGEDDRNQVRSILTIAMTDPT
;
A
#
# COMPACT_ATOMS: atom_id res chain seq x y z
N MET A 1 -9.73 -20.15 1.13
CA MET A 1 -11.11 -20.38 0.67
C MET A 1 -11.25 -19.74 -0.71
N ASN A 2 -11.74 -20.45 -1.73
CA ASN A 2 -11.83 -19.93 -3.11
C ASN A 2 -13.18 -19.22 -3.34
N LEU A 3 -13.19 -18.12 -4.09
CA LEU A 3 -14.37 -17.32 -4.45
C LEU A 3 -15.53 -18.18 -4.97
N GLY A 4 -15.26 -19.18 -5.81
CA GLY A 4 -16.30 -20.07 -6.34
C GLY A 4 -17.06 -20.84 -5.24
N GLN A 5 -16.33 -21.39 -4.26
CA GLN A 5 -16.94 -22.11 -3.13
C GLN A 5 -17.72 -21.19 -2.20
N LEU A 6 -17.26 -19.94 -2.05
CA LEU A 6 -17.95 -18.93 -1.24
C LEU A 6 -19.30 -18.57 -1.85
N LEU A 7 -19.36 -18.40 -3.17
CA LEU A 7 -20.59 -18.04 -3.88
C LEU A 7 -21.61 -19.19 -3.89
N LEU A 8 -21.18 -20.44 -4.01
CA LEU A 8 -22.04 -21.62 -3.83
C LEU A 8 -22.64 -21.67 -2.43
N ARG A 9 -21.79 -21.49 -1.40
CA ARG A 9 -22.23 -21.57 0.00
C ARG A 9 -23.23 -20.47 0.38
N GLN A 10 -23.10 -19.30 -0.22
CA GLN A 10 -24.02 -18.17 -0.02
C GLN A 10 -25.28 -18.26 -0.91
N GLY A 11 -25.40 -19.30 -1.73
CA GLY A 11 -26.54 -19.49 -2.64
C GLY A 11 -26.62 -18.45 -3.76
N VAL A 12 -25.52 -17.75 -4.03
CA VAL A 12 -25.45 -16.72 -5.09
C VAL A 12 -25.17 -17.34 -6.45
N LEU A 13 -24.49 -18.48 -6.47
CA LEU A 13 -24.33 -19.31 -7.65
C LEU A 13 -24.82 -20.73 -7.35
N ASP A 14 -25.28 -21.42 -8.38
CA ASP A 14 -25.40 -22.87 -8.40
C ASP A 14 -24.15 -23.54 -9.03
N GLU A 15 -24.12 -24.88 -8.99
CA GLU A 15 -22.98 -25.65 -9.50
C GLU A 15 -22.78 -25.49 -11.02
N ASP A 16 -23.87 -25.32 -11.78
CA ASP A 16 -23.83 -25.18 -13.23
C ASP A 16 -23.28 -23.79 -13.64
N GLN A 17 -23.73 -22.74 -12.96
CA GLN A 17 -23.25 -21.37 -13.13
C GLN A 17 -21.78 -21.26 -12.76
N LEU A 18 -21.35 -21.90 -11.65
CA LEU A 18 -19.95 -21.92 -11.28
C LEU A 18 -19.10 -22.67 -12.31
N ALA A 19 -19.55 -23.85 -12.77
CA ALA A 19 -18.82 -24.64 -13.76
C ALA A 19 -18.63 -23.86 -15.08
N HIS A 20 -19.67 -23.18 -15.55
CA HIS A 20 -19.61 -22.33 -16.73
C HIS A 20 -18.61 -21.17 -16.57
N ALA A 21 -18.69 -20.44 -15.45
CA ALA A 21 -17.77 -19.34 -15.15
C ALA A 21 -16.31 -19.81 -15.00
N MET A 22 -16.08 -20.99 -14.41
CA MET A 22 -14.75 -21.59 -14.28
C MET A 22 -14.18 -22.06 -15.61
N ALA A 23 -15.01 -22.56 -16.53
CA ALA A 23 -14.58 -22.93 -17.88
C ALA A 23 -14.11 -21.67 -18.65
N GLU A 24 -14.87 -20.59 -18.57
CA GLU A 24 -14.51 -19.30 -19.16
C GLU A 24 -13.25 -18.70 -18.54
N HIS A 25 -13.07 -18.83 -17.22
CA HIS A 25 -11.86 -18.40 -16.52
C HIS A 25 -10.61 -19.14 -17.04
N LYS A 26 -10.69 -20.47 -17.18
CA LYS A 26 -9.60 -21.29 -17.72
C LYS A 26 -9.31 -20.98 -19.19
N ARG A 27 -10.34 -20.64 -19.97
CA ARG A 27 -10.22 -20.34 -21.41
C ARG A 27 -9.66 -18.95 -21.69
N THR A 28 -10.04 -17.95 -20.90
CA THR A 28 -9.73 -16.53 -21.16
C THR A 28 -8.58 -15.99 -20.31
N GLY A 29 -8.26 -16.64 -19.18
CA GLY A 29 -7.29 -16.15 -18.20
C GLY A 29 -7.76 -14.92 -17.41
N LEU A 30 -8.97 -14.40 -17.67
CA LEU A 30 -9.54 -13.28 -16.94
C LEU A 30 -9.94 -13.70 -15.51
N MET A 31 -9.92 -12.77 -14.57
CA MET A 31 -10.34 -13.03 -13.19
C MET A 31 -11.80 -13.54 -13.14
N LEU A 32 -12.04 -14.55 -12.31
CA LEU A 32 -13.37 -15.15 -12.12
C LEU A 32 -14.42 -14.09 -11.72
N SER A 33 -14.04 -13.11 -10.90
CA SER A 33 -14.92 -11.99 -10.54
C SER A 33 -15.43 -11.18 -11.74
N LYS A 34 -14.55 -10.83 -12.68
CA LYS A 34 -14.92 -10.07 -13.89
C LYS A 34 -15.83 -10.87 -14.81
N ILE A 35 -15.59 -12.18 -14.89
CA ILE A 35 -16.41 -13.09 -15.70
C ILE A 35 -17.82 -13.19 -15.13
N LEU A 36 -17.95 -13.34 -13.81
CA LEU A 36 -19.25 -13.44 -13.14
C LEU A 36 -20.11 -12.18 -13.30
N VAL A 37 -19.51 -10.99 -13.21
CA VAL A 37 -20.22 -9.73 -13.48
C VAL A 37 -20.61 -9.62 -14.94
N ARG A 38 -19.68 -9.91 -15.85
CA ARG A 38 -19.91 -9.79 -17.30
C ARG A 38 -21.01 -10.73 -17.81
N LEU A 39 -21.12 -11.93 -17.24
CA LEU A 39 -22.16 -12.90 -17.57
C LEU A 39 -23.51 -12.57 -16.92
N GLY A 40 -23.58 -11.52 -16.09
CA GLY A 40 -24.79 -11.17 -15.34
C GLY A 40 -25.15 -12.18 -14.25
N MET A 41 -24.22 -13.08 -13.90
CA MET A 41 -24.43 -14.13 -12.90
C MET A 41 -24.38 -13.57 -11.48
N VAL A 42 -23.59 -12.52 -11.23
CA VAL A 42 -23.52 -11.83 -9.94
C VAL A 42 -23.44 -10.32 -10.16
N GLY A 43 -24.24 -9.57 -9.42
CA GLY A 43 -24.14 -8.11 -9.38
C GLY A 43 -22.84 -7.65 -8.70
N GLU A 44 -22.28 -6.53 -9.17
CA GLU A 44 -21.06 -5.93 -8.61
C GLU A 44 -21.21 -5.59 -7.12
N GLU A 45 -22.40 -5.15 -6.71
CA GLU A 45 -22.74 -4.89 -5.31
C GLU A 45 -22.73 -6.18 -4.46
N THR A 46 -23.32 -7.27 -4.95
CA THR A 46 -23.34 -8.57 -4.28
C THR A 46 -21.92 -9.13 -4.13
N LEU A 47 -21.09 -9.01 -5.17
CA LEU A 47 -19.67 -9.37 -5.07
C LEU A 47 -18.97 -8.47 -4.06
N THR A 48 -19.22 -7.17 -4.05
CA THR A 48 -18.61 -6.24 -3.09
C THR A 48 -19.04 -6.53 -1.65
N ASN A 49 -20.25 -7.02 -1.40
CA ASN A 49 -20.72 -7.41 -0.07
C ASN A 49 -20.12 -8.75 0.39
N ILE A 50 -20.12 -9.74 -0.51
CA ILE A 50 -19.59 -11.09 -0.21
C ILE A 50 -18.07 -11.07 -0.12
N LEU A 51 -17.40 -10.43 -1.07
CA LEU A 51 -15.97 -10.15 -0.99
C LEU A 51 -15.71 -9.19 0.15
N GLY A 52 -16.48 -8.12 0.35
CA GLY A 52 -16.25 -7.11 1.39
C GLY A 52 -16.24 -7.68 2.82
N SER A 53 -17.03 -8.71 3.10
CA SER A 53 -17.00 -9.42 4.38
C SER A 53 -15.73 -10.28 4.61
N GLN A 54 -14.98 -10.62 3.56
CA GLN A 54 -13.68 -11.33 3.64
C GLN A 54 -12.48 -10.56 3.03
N MET A 55 -12.71 -9.39 2.43
CA MET A 55 -11.76 -8.60 1.64
C MET A 55 -11.78 -7.12 2.03
N GLN A 56 -12.36 -6.75 3.17
CA GLN A 56 -12.00 -5.48 3.82
C GLN A 56 -10.54 -5.46 4.33
N SER A 57 -9.80 -6.58 4.25
CA SER A 57 -8.35 -6.60 4.49
C SER A 57 -7.49 -6.24 3.25
N SER A 58 -8.07 -6.07 2.05
CA SER A 58 -7.33 -5.59 0.88
C SER A 58 -7.42 -4.06 0.66
N THR A 59 -7.88 -3.32 1.68
CA THR A 59 -7.61 -1.88 1.77
C THR A 59 -6.37 -1.73 2.64
N LYS A 60 -5.17 -1.61 2.05
CA LYS A 60 -3.86 -1.41 2.73
C LYS A 60 -3.85 -1.92 4.18
N MET A 61 -3.50 -3.19 4.40
CA MET A 61 -3.25 -3.74 5.75
C MET A 61 -2.60 -2.66 6.63
N ARG A 62 -3.28 -2.27 7.71
CA ARG A 62 -2.80 -1.14 8.54
C ARG A 62 -1.43 -1.50 9.07
N ILE A 63 -0.54 -0.53 9.20
CA ILE A 63 0.84 -0.81 9.65
C ILE A 63 0.86 -1.61 10.96
N GLY A 64 -0.03 -1.31 11.91
CA GLY A 64 -0.15 -2.09 13.15
C GLY A 64 -0.49 -3.57 12.94
N GLU A 65 -1.43 -3.87 12.03
CA GLU A 65 -1.81 -5.25 11.71
C GLU A 65 -0.68 -5.99 10.98
N MET A 66 0.01 -5.31 10.07
CA MET A 66 1.17 -5.87 9.39
C MET A 66 2.30 -6.19 10.37
N LEU A 67 2.60 -5.26 11.28
CA LEU A 67 3.63 -5.44 12.29
C LEU A 67 3.30 -6.59 13.24
N LEU A 68 2.03 -6.73 13.62
CA LEU A 68 1.54 -7.85 14.43
C LEU A 68 1.64 -9.18 13.66
N ALA A 69 1.18 -9.23 12.41
CA ALA A 69 1.20 -10.43 11.58
C ALA A 69 2.62 -10.92 11.27
N GLN A 70 3.59 -10.01 11.18
CA GLN A 70 5.01 -10.33 10.97
C GLN A 70 5.76 -10.62 12.28
N GLY A 71 5.08 -10.55 13.43
CA GLY A 71 5.67 -10.81 14.74
C GLY A 71 6.66 -9.75 15.22
N TYR A 72 6.63 -8.55 14.64
CA TYR A 72 7.47 -7.43 15.08
C TYR A 72 6.99 -6.81 16.39
N ILE A 73 5.69 -6.86 16.61
CA ILE A 73 5.04 -6.45 17.85
C ILE A 73 4.02 -7.52 18.25
N ASN A 74 3.66 -7.56 19.52
CA ASN A 74 2.55 -8.37 20.01
C ASN A 74 1.27 -7.50 20.20
N GLN A 75 0.14 -8.15 20.53
CA GLN A 75 -1.14 -7.46 20.70
C GLN A 75 -1.09 -6.41 21.82
N GLU A 76 -0.46 -6.73 22.95
CA GLU A 76 -0.33 -5.82 24.10
C GLU A 76 0.46 -4.55 23.75
N GLN A 77 1.55 -4.71 23.01
CA GLN A 77 2.38 -3.59 22.52
C GLN A 77 1.60 -2.73 21.51
N LEU A 78 0.84 -3.36 20.62
CA LEU A 78 -0.01 -2.64 19.66
C LEU A 78 -1.08 -1.82 20.39
N ASP A 79 -1.78 -2.42 21.36
CA ASP A 79 -2.83 -1.76 22.12
C ASP A 79 -2.27 -0.57 22.91
N LYS A 80 -1.13 -0.77 23.58
CA LYS A 80 -0.45 0.30 24.33
C LYS A 80 -0.01 1.45 23.43
N ALA A 81 0.50 1.13 22.25
CA ALA A 81 0.91 2.12 21.26
C ALA A 81 -0.30 2.90 20.73
N LEU A 82 -1.44 2.25 20.47
CA LEU A 82 -2.68 2.90 20.03
C LEU A 82 -3.26 3.83 21.11
N GLU A 83 -3.23 3.43 22.38
CA GLU A 83 -3.62 4.32 23.49
C GLU A 83 -2.73 5.56 23.57
N THR A 84 -1.41 5.35 23.51
CA THR A 84 -0.42 6.44 23.55
C THR A 84 -0.52 7.33 22.30
N GLN A 85 -0.90 6.76 21.16
CA GLN A 85 -1.13 7.51 19.93
C GLN A 85 -2.30 8.49 20.08
N LYS A 86 -3.41 8.04 20.70
CA LYS A 86 -4.60 8.88 20.93
C LYS A 86 -4.29 10.10 21.79
N THR A 87 -3.40 9.96 22.76
CA THR A 87 -3.03 11.06 23.67
C THR A 87 -1.93 11.96 23.10
N SER A 88 -0.98 11.41 22.35
CA SER A 88 0.15 12.16 21.80
C SER A 88 -0.10 12.82 20.44
N GLY A 89 -1.08 12.33 19.66
CA GLY A 89 -1.32 12.76 18.29
C GLY A 89 -0.24 12.34 17.28
N LYS A 90 0.77 11.57 17.70
CA LYS A 90 1.84 11.08 16.83
C LYS A 90 1.35 9.97 15.89
N ARG A 91 2.14 9.64 14.87
CA ARG A 91 1.90 8.45 14.04
C ARG A 91 2.23 7.17 14.82
N LEU A 92 1.44 6.11 14.61
CA LEU A 92 1.60 4.81 15.28
C LEU A 92 3.04 4.28 15.23
N GLY A 93 3.68 4.32 14.07
CA GLY A 93 5.07 3.90 13.91
C GLY A 93 6.04 4.66 14.82
N ARG A 94 5.90 5.99 14.91
CA ARG A 94 6.73 6.80 15.80
C ARG A 94 6.45 6.47 17.27
N THR A 95 5.19 6.25 17.63
CA THR A 95 4.82 5.84 18.98
C THR A 95 5.43 4.49 19.36
N LEU A 96 5.48 3.52 18.44
CA LEU A 96 6.13 2.23 18.66
C LEU A 96 7.64 2.35 18.91
N VAL A 97 8.31 3.28 18.20
CA VAL A 97 9.73 3.58 18.42
C VAL A 97 9.95 4.28 19.75
N ASP A 98 9.16 5.31 20.07
CA ASP A 98 9.26 6.07 21.31
C ASP A 98 8.99 5.18 22.56
N LEU A 99 8.13 4.16 22.43
CA LEU A 99 7.87 3.16 23.47
C LEU A 99 8.94 2.05 23.57
N GLY A 100 9.94 2.04 22.67
CA GLY A 100 11.00 1.05 22.64
C GLY A 100 10.59 -0.33 22.12
N TYR A 101 9.42 -0.44 21.48
CA TYR A 101 8.94 -1.71 20.91
C TYR A 101 9.58 -2.03 19.56
N MET A 102 10.17 -1.04 18.88
CA MET A 102 10.84 -1.20 17.60
C MET A 102 11.96 -0.18 17.42
N PRO A 103 13.11 -0.54 16.83
CA PRO A 103 14.14 0.44 16.46
C PRO A 103 13.71 1.28 15.25
N GLU A 104 14.17 2.53 15.20
CA GLU A 104 13.81 3.50 14.15
C GLU A 104 14.21 3.01 12.75
N GLU A 105 15.37 2.37 12.61
CA GLU A 105 15.87 1.84 11.34
C GLU A 105 14.94 0.77 10.76
N ARG A 106 14.35 -0.07 11.64
CA ARG A 106 13.41 -1.11 11.22
C ARG A 106 12.09 -0.50 10.77
N LEU A 107 11.60 0.52 11.46
CA LEU A 107 10.40 1.23 11.02
C LEU A 107 10.60 1.81 9.62
N ILE A 108 11.74 2.46 9.39
CA ILE A 108 12.11 3.02 8.09
C ILE A 108 12.12 1.93 7.00
N GLU A 109 12.77 0.79 7.24
CA GLU A 109 12.83 -0.32 6.30
C GLU A 109 11.44 -0.83 5.92
N ILE A 110 10.57 -0.98 6.91
CA ILE A 110 9.19 -1.46 6.72
C ILE A 110 8.36 -0.45 5.90
N LEU A 111 8.46 0.84 6.24
CA LEU A 111 7.76 1.90 5.51
C LEU A 111 8.25 2.00 4.05
N SER A 112 9.56 1.91 3.81
CA SER A 112 10.14 1.90 2.47
C SER A 112 9.59 0.76 1.61
N ARG A 113 9.49 -0.44 2.19
CA ARG A 113 8.89 -1.59 1.51
C ARG A 113 7.39 -1.39 1.25
N GLN A 114 6.66 -0.85 2.22
CA GLN A 114 5.21 -0.62 2.10
C GLN A 114 4.85 0.42 1.04
N PHE A 115 5.67 1.47 0.88
CA PHE A 115 5.44 2.52 -0.12
C PHE A 115 6.17 2.30 -1.44
N GLU A 116 7.00 1.26 -1.54
CA GLU A 116 7.88 1.02 -2.68
C GLU A 116 8.81 2.23 -2.98
N VAL A 117 9.20 2.95 -1.92
CA VAL A 117 10.07 4.12 -1.98
C VAL A 117 11.37 3.84 -1.23
N PRO A 118 12.55 4.02 -1.85
CA PRO A 118 13.83 3.80 -1.19
C PRO A 118 14.08 4.82 -0.08
N TYR A 119 14.71 4.37 1.01
CA TYR A 119 15.20 5.25 2.06
C TYR A 119 16.60 5.78 1.73
N VAL A 120 16.87 7.04 2.10
CA VAL A 120 18.18 7.69 1.93
C VAL A 120 18.61 8.37 3.22
N LYS A 121 19.88 8.17 3.63
CA LYS A 121 20.53 8.97 4.69
C LYS A 121 21.20 10.17 4.05
N LEU A 122 20.75 11.37 4.36
CA LEU A 122 21.25 12.60 3.74
C LEU A 122 22.65 12.99 4.20
N ASP A 123 23.09 12.60 5.41
CA ASP A 123 24.38 13.00 5.99
C ASP A 123 25.59 12.73 5.08
N ASN A 124 25.50 11.69 4.25
CA ASN A 124 26.56 11.28 3.32
C ASN A 124 26.07 11.21 1.85
N PHE A 125 24.92 11.80 1.54
CA PHE A 125 24.37 11.76 0.20
C PHE A 125 24.91 12.94 -0.63
N ASN A 126 25.47 12.65 -1.81
CA ASN A 126 25.96 13.69 -2.70
C ASN A 126 24.80 14.27 -3.51
N ILE A 127 24.31 15.44 -3.10
CA ILE A 127 23.20 16.14 -3.77
C ILE A 127 23.73 16.83 -5.03
N ASP A 128 23.05 16.63 -6.16
CA ASP A 128 23.34 17.33 -7.41
C ASP A 128 23.03 18.84 -7.24
N PRO A 129 24.03 19.73 -7.40
CA PRO A 129 23.80 21.17 -7.30
C PRO A 129 22.76 21.70 -8.30
N ASN A 130 22.50 21.01 -9.40
CA ASN A 130 21.50 21.42 -10.38
C ASN A 130 20.06 21.13 -9.93
N ALA A 131 19.86 20.22 -8.97
CA ALA A 131 18.53 19.80 -8.53
C ALA A 131 17.76 20.95 -7.84
N TYR A 132 18.47 21.88 -7.19
CA TYR A 132 17.88 23.07 -6.55
C TYR A 132 17.15 24.00 -7.53
N ASN A 133 17.51 23.98 -8.82
CA ASN A 133 16.87 24.84 -9.83
C ASN A 133 15.44 24.39 -10.17
N TYR A 134 15.04 23.20 -9.75
CA TYR A 134 13.76 22.60 -10.12
C TYR A 134 12.69 22.74 -9.03
N LEU A 135 13.05 23.18 -7.82
CA LEU A 135 12.11 23.32 -6.71
C LEU A 135 12.40 24.56 -5.86
N PRO A 136 11.45 25.50 -5.71
CA PRO A 136 11.62 26.68 -4.86
C PRO A 136 11.86 26.32 -3.39
N GLU A 137 12.69 27.10 -2.70
CA GLU A 137 13.05 26.86 -1.29
C GLU A 137 11.83 26.81 -0.36
N ASP A 138 10.84 27.68 -0.59
CA ASP A 138 9.63 27.72 0.23
C ASP A 138 8.82 26.42 0.13
N MET A 139 8.78 25.80 -1.06
CA MET A 139 8.16 24.48 -1.25
C MET A 139 8.97 23.39 -0.54
N CYS A 140 10.30 23.43 -0.62
CA CYS A 140 11.16 22.51 0.10
C CYS A 140 10.87 22.53 1.61
N LYS A 141 10.74 23.73 2.21
CA LYS A 141 10.42 23.90 3.63
C LYS A 141 9.00 23.47 3.97
N GLN A 142 8.02 23.92 3.19
CA GLN A 142 6.60 23.65 3.43
C GLN A 142 6.29 22.15 3.38
N TYR A 143 6.81 21.47 2.36
CA TYR A 143 6.54 20.04 2.13
C TYR A 143 7.61 19.13 2.74
N LYS A 144 8.62 19.68 3.40
CA LYS A 144 9.75 18.96 4.00
C LYS A 144 10.41 18.01 3.00
N VAL A 145 10.74 18.56 1.84
CA VAL A 145 11.36 17.84 0.73
C VAL A 145 12.73 18.40 0.39
N VAL A 146 13.63 17.54 -0.07
CA VAL A 146 14.99 17.90 -0.49
C VAL A 146 15.21 17.35 -1.91
N PRO A 147 15.45 18.21 -2.91
CA PRO A 147 15.80 17.74 -4.25
C PRO A 147 17.18 17.08 -4.22
N LEU A 148 17.29 15.86 -4.78
CA LEU A 148 18.50 15.04 -4.72
C LEU A 148 19.31 15.10 -6.01
N PHE A 149 18.69 14.77 -7.14
CA PHE A 149 19.34 14.77 -8.45
C PHE A 149 18.33 14.83 -9.58
N VAL A 150 18.81 15.24 -10.75
CA VAL A 150 18.01 15.32 -11.98
C VAL A 150 18.62 14.41 -13.04
N GLN A 151 17.75 13.64 -13.68
CA GLN A 151 18.14 12.77 -14.79
C GLN A 151 17.20 12.94 -15.97
N LYS A 152 17.69 12.65 -17.18
CA LYS A 152 16.82 12.51 -18.35
C LYS A 152 16.10 11.17 -18.26
N GLY A 153 14.79 11.18 -18.50
CA GLY A 153 13.99 9.97 -18.68
C GLY A 153 13.02 10.14 -19.82
N GLU A 154 12.23 9.11 -20.08
CA GLU A 154 11.21 9.10 -21.11
C GLU A 154 9.81 9.10 -20.47
N ASP A 155 8.82 9.66 -21.17
CA ASP A 155 7.40 9.49 -20.85
C ASP A 155 6.82 8.28 -21.60
N ASP A 156 5.53 7.99 -21.37
CA ASP A 156 4.82 6.87 -22.03
C ASP A 156 4.72 7.03 -23.57
N ARG A 157 5.17 8.16 -24.11
CA ARG A 157 5.21 8.50 -25.54
C ARG A 157 6.64 8.59 -26.08
N ASN A 158 7.63 8.07 -25.33
CA ASN A 158 9.06 8.11 -25.63
C ASN A 158 9.64 9.52 -25.82
N GLN A 159 9.03 10.53 -25.20
CA GLN A 159 9.57 11.90 -25.21
C GLN A 159 10.52 12.13 -24.04
N VAL A 160 11.64 12.75 -24.32
CA VAL A 160 12.66 13.08 -23.31
C VAL A 160 12.13 14.14 -22.36
N ARG A 161 12.14 13.83 -21.05
CA ARG A 161 11.80 14.75 -19.96
C ARG A 161 12.86 14.73 -18.87
N SER A 162 12.91 15.80 -18.08
CA SER A 162 13.70 15.82 -16.85
C SER A 162 12.90 15.17 -15.72
N ILE A 163 13.52 14.24 -15.00
CA ILE A 163 12.98 13.61 -13.81
C ILE A 163 13.77 14.14 -12.62
N LEU A 164 13.10 14.82 -11.70
CA LEU A 164 13.66 15.25 -10.42
C LEU A 164 13.38 14.17 -9.37
N THR A 165 14.43 13.66 -8.75
CA THR A 165 14.30 12.80 -7.57
C THR A 165 14.35 13.67 -6.32
N ILE A 166 13.39 13.48 -5.41
CA ILE A 166 13.30 14.19 -4.13
C ILE A 166 13.35 13.20 -2.96
N ALA A 167 13.95 13.60 -1.85
CA ALA A 167 13.77 12.97 -0.55
C ALA A 167 12.68 13.69 0.22
N MET A 168 11.84 12.95 0.94
CA MET A 168 10.77 13.51 1.77
C MET A 168 10.80 12.87 3.14
N THR A 169 10.44 13.64 4.18
CA THR A 169 10.26 13.05 5.53
C THR A 169 9.06 12.11 5.61
N ASP A 170 8.09 12.30 4.72
CA ASP A 170 6.81 11.58 4.74
C ASP A 170 6.23 11.48 3.32
N PRO A 171 6.32 10.31 2.66
CA PRO A 171 5.89 10.13 1.27
C PRO A 171 4.39 9.86 1.10
N THR A 172 3.59 9.92 2.17
CA THR A 172 2.15 9.57 2.18
C THR A 172 1.20 10.75 2.07
#